data_AF-A0A534Q3D8-F1
#
_entry.id   AF-A0A534Q3D8-F1
#
_cell.length_a   1.000
_cell.length_b   1.000
_cell.length_c   1.000
_cell.angle_alpha   90.00
_cell.angle_beta   90.00
_cell.angle_gamma   90.00
#
_symmetry.space_group_name_H-M   'P 1'
#
loop_
_entity.id
_entity.type
_entity.pdbx_description
1 polymer ?
#
loop_
_entity_poly.entity_id
_entity_poly.type
_entity_poly.pdbx_seq_one_letter_code
_entity_poly.pdbx_strand_id
1 'polypeptide(L)'
;QYKSRGARLVSRDEAWGAELVVKVKDPLPDEVALLRSGAVLFTYLHLAANRDLTRRLLDADVIALAYETIRNRDGSFPVLAPMSEVAGRLAVQIGVALLQKDRGGKGLLLGGVPGVMRGRVTVIGGGIVGVNAVRVAHALGAEVDVLDIDLRRLTYLYDIFHGELNTLFANPANIERSVTTSDLVIGAVYLAGRRAPTLVGERMVRAMDAGSVILDVAVDQGGCVETIHPTTHADPTYIVHDVIHYGVTNMPGAVPRTATFALTNTTLPYVEKIAALGVEAAVAADESLAQGANVWRGSVAHPGVAESLDLPHTPLPK
;
A
#
# COMPACT_ATOMS: atom_id res chain seq x y z
N GLN A 1 18.06 -0.11 23.78
CA GLN A 1 16.68 -0.64 23.61
C GLN A 1 16.68 -2.09 23.13
N TYR A 2 17.26 -2.42 21.96
CA TYR A 2 17.34 -3.82 21.49
C TYR A 2 18.14 -4.75 22.44
N LYS A 3 19.38 -4.40 22.80
CA LYS A 3 20.20 -5.20 23.76
C LYS A 3 19.50 -5.46 25.09
N SER A 4 18.82 -4.46 25.65
CA SER A 4 18.08 -4.57 26.91
C SER A 4 16.85 -5.48 26.82
N ARG A 5 16.45 -5.91 25.61
CA ARG A 5 15.38 -6.88 25.35
C ARG A 5 15.93 -8.23 24.89
N GLY A 6 17.23 -8.48 25.04
CA GLY A 6 17.87 -9.75 24.72
C GLY A 6 18.42 -9.86 23.28
N ALA A 7 18.27 -8.83 22.45
CA ALA A 7 18.79 -8.87 21.09
C ALA A 7 20.33 -8.70 21.06
N ARG A 8 20.99 -9.50 20.21
CA ARG A 8 22.41 -9.35 19.89
C ARG A 8 22.56 -8.36 18.73
N LEU A 9 23.42 -7.35 18.89
CA LEU A 9 23.74 -6.42 17.79
C LEU A 9 24.86 -7.02 16.94
N VAL A 10 24.64 -7.06 15.63
CA VAL A 10 25.48 -7.76 14.65
C VAL A 10 25.69 -6.90 13.42
N SER A 11 26.62 -7.31 12.54
CA SER A 11 26.78 -6.68 11.23
C SER A 11 25.61 -7.00 10.29
N ARG A 12 25.53 -6.28 9.16
CA ARG A 12 24.56 -6.58 8.09
C ARG A 12 24.66 -8.03 7.64
N ASP A 13 25.85 -8.46 7.24
CA ASP A 13 26.09 -9.79 6.68
C ASP A 13 25.74 -10.89 7.69
N GLU A 14 26.05 -10.68 8.97
CA GLU A 14 25.69 -11.62 10.02
C GLU A 14 24.17 -11.68 10.24
N ALA A 15 23.46 -10.55 10.17
CA ALA A 15 21.99 -10.53 10.25
C ALA A 15 21.33 -11.28 9.08
N TRP A 16 21.87 -11.11 7.87
CA TRP A 16 21.39 -11.81 6.67
C TRP A 16 21.66 -13.32 6.68
N GLY A 17 22.69 -13.76 7.42
CA GLY A 17 22.99 -15.17 7.62
C GLY A 17 22.07 -15.91 8.60
N ALA A 18 20.99 -15.30 9.09
CA ALA A 18 20.04 -15.96 9.99
C ALA A 18 19.18 -17.02 9.26
N GLU A 19 18.67 -18.00 10.01
CA GLU A 19 17.71 -18.99 9.50
C GLU A 19 16.37 -18.35 9.12
N LEU A 20 15.94 -17.33 9.88
CA LEU A 20 14.77 -16.51 9.61
C LEU A 20 15.20 -15.03 9.57
N VAL A 21 15.08 -14.42 8.39
CA VAL A 21 15.30 -12.99 8.17
C VAL A 21 13.96 -12.29 8.07
N VAL A 22 13.67 -11.41 9.03
CA VAL A 22 12.45 -10.59 9.06
C VAL A 22 12.79 -9.16 8.62
N LYS A 23 12.11 -8.67 7.59
CA LYS A 23 12.32 -7.35 6.99
C LYS A 23 11.01 -6.63 6.74
N VAL A 24 11.12 -5.34 6.39
CA VAL A 24 9.97 -4.55 5.94
C VAL A 24 9.87 -4.58 4.41
N LYS A 25 10.91 -4.12 3.71
CA LYS A 25 10.93 -4.03 2.24
C LYS A 25 11.69 -5.20 1.61
N ASP A 26 11.39 -5.41 0.34
CA ASP A 26 12.02 -6.38 -0.54
C ASP A 26 13.56 -6.23 -0.51
N PRO A 27 14.31 -7.35 -0.60
CA PRO A 27 15.75 -7.28 -0.63
C PRO A 27 16.26 -6.60 -1.90
N LEU A 28 17.29 -5.79 -1.73
CA LEU A 28 18.09 -5.31 -2.85
C LEU A 28 18.89 -6.48 -3.48
N PRO A 29 19.31 -6.36 -4.74
CA PRO A 29 20.06 -7.42 -5.43
C PRO A 29 21.30 -7.93 -4.69
N ASP A 30 22.05 -7.05 -4.01
CA ASP A 30 23.22 -7.38 -3.20
C ASP A 30 22.85 -7.98 -1.84
N GLU A 31 21.65 -7.70 -1.33
CA GLU A 31 21.11 -8.32 -0.12
C GLU A 31 20.72 -9.79 -0.34
N VAL A 32 20.15 -10.14 -1.50
CA VAL A 32 19.77 -11.53 -1.80
C VAL A 32 20.98 -12.46 -1.75
N ALA A 33 22.15 -11.99 -2.19
CA ALA A 33 23.39 -12.77 -2.19
C ALA A 33 23.92 -13.10 -0.80
N LEU A 34 23.43 -12.43 0.25
CA LEU A 34 23.80 -12.69 1.65
C LEU A 34 22.93 -13.75 2.31
N LEU A 35 21.82 -14.14 1.67
CA LEU A 35 20.95 -15.22 2.17
C LEU A 35 21.65 -16.58 2.01
N ARG A 36 21.42 -17.45 2.99
CA ARG A 36 21.85 -18.85 2.91
C ARG A 36 20.79 -19.66 2.16
N SER A 37 21.19 -20.67 1.40
CA SER A 37 20.25 -21.68 0.89
C SER A 37 19.46 -22.29 2.06
N GLY A 38 18.15 -22.44 1.85
CA GLY A 38 17.20 -22.87 2.87
C GLY A 38 16.75 -21.80 3.87
N ALA A 39 17.31 -20.58 3.84
CA ALA A 39 16.88 -19.51 4.74
C ALA A 39 15.43 -19.08 4.46
N VAL A 40 14.75 -18.64 5.51
CA VAL A 40 13.39 -18.09 5.44
C VAL A 40 13.47 -16.57 5.39
N LEU A 41 12.97 -15.97 4.33
CA LEU A 41 12.82 -14.53 4.18
C LEU A 41 11.35 -14.16 4.39
N PHE A 42 11.06 -13.32 5.38
CA PHE A 42 9.69 -12.89 5.70
C PHE A 42 9.57 -11.35 5.67
N THR A 43 8.95 -10.82 4.60
CA THR A 43 8.94 -9.37 4.27
C THR A 43 7.87 -9.03 3.20
N TYR A 44 7.68 -7.75 2.85
CA TYR A 44 7.03 -7.41 1.57
C TYR A 44 7.95 -7.74 0.39
N LEU A 45 7.41 -8.32 -0.69
CA LEU A 45 8.23 -8.76 -1.84
C LEU A 45 7.81 -8.18 -3.20
N HIS A 46 6.51 -8.04 -3.44
CA HIS A 46 5.91 -7.58 -4.70
C HIS A 46 6.39 -8.34 -5.95
N LEU A 47 6.61 -9.66 -5.82
CA LEU A 47 7.28 -10.47 -6.84
C LEU A 47 6.58 -10.47 -8.20
N ALA A 48 5.25 -10.38 -8.23
CA ALA A 48 4.47 -10.35 -9.48
C ALA A 48 4.90 -9.22 -10.45
N ALA A 49 5.49 -8.13 -9.94
CA ALA A 49 6.00 -7.01 -10.73
C ALA A 49 7.54 -7.00 -10.87
N ASN A 50 8.25 -7.97 -10.25
CA ASN A 50 9.70 -7.96 -10.14
C ASN A 50 10.32 -9.32 -10.52
N ARG A 51 10.51 -9.53 -11.83
CA ARG A 51 11.07 -10.77 -12.40
C ARG A 51 12.52 -11.02 -11.96
N ASP A 52 13.33 -9.96 -11.87
CA ASP A 52 14.74 -10.06 -11.48
C ASP A 52 14.87 -10.56 -10.03
N LEU A 53 14.14 -9.93 -9.10
CA LEU A 53 14.11 -10.35 -7.70
C LEU A 53 13.60 -11.79 -7.56
N THR A 54 12.51 -12.13 -8.25
CA THR A 54 11.96 -13.49 -8.23
C THR A 54 13.01 -14.51 -8.65
N ARG A 55 13.72 -14.27 -9.75
CA ARG A 55 14.79 -15.15 -10.23
C ARG A 55 15.91 -15.30 -9.20
N ARG A 56 16.36 -14.20 -8.60
CA ARG A 56 17.43 -14.24 -7.58
C ARG A 56 17.03 -15.05 -6.35
N LEU A 57 15.78 -14.95 -5.90
CA LEU A 57 15.28 -15.73 -4.77
C LEU A 57 15.16 -17.23 -5.12
N LEU A 58 14.79 -17.56 -6.37
CA LEU A 58 14.79 -18.95 -6.85
C LEU A 58 16.22 -19.50 -6.89
N ASP A 59 17.16 -18.76 -7.48
CA ASP A 59 18.57 -19.16 -7.61
C ASP A 59 19.26 -19.30 -6.23
N ALA A 60 18.84 -18.49 -5.24
CA ALA A 60 19.34 -18.55 -3.87
C ALA A 60 18.79 -19.74 -3.05
N ASP A 61 17.83 -20.50 -3.59
CA ASP A 61 17.22 -21.67 -2.94
C ASP A 61 16.63 -21.35 -1.55
N VAL A 62 15.98 -20.20 -1.42
CA VAL A 62 15.36 -19.74 -0.15
C VAL A 62 13.88 -20.11 -0.07
N ILE A 63 13.29 -19.89 1.12
CA ILE A 63 11.84 -19.86 1.33
C ILE A 63 11.43 -18.40 1.53
N ALA A 64 10.68 -17.83 0.59
CA ALA A 64 10.26 -16.44 0.64
C ALA A 64 8.76 -16.33 0.93
N LEU A 65 8.42 -15.79 2.11
CA LEU A 65 7.07 -15.55 2.57
C LEU A 65 6.75 -14.05 2.44
N ALA A 66 5.73 -13.72 1.65
CA ALA A 66 5.35 -12.35 1.35
C ALA A 66 4.21 -11.86 2.26
N TYR A 67 4.41 -10.73 2.93
CA TYR A 67 3.40 -10.09 3.78
C TYR A 67 2.09 -9.81 3.03
N GLU A 68 2.19 -9.32 1.80
CA GLU A 68 1.06 -8.90 0.97
C GLU A 68 0.25 -10.05 0.37
N THR A 69 0.72 -11.29 0.45
CA THR A 69 -0.04 -12.47 -0.03
C THR A 69 -0.58 -13.34 1.11
N ILE A 70 -0.19 -13.07 2.36
CA ILE A 70 -0.85 -13.69 3.52
C ILE A 70 -2.32 -13.25 3.50
N ARG A 71 -3.20 -14.25 3.45
CA ARG A 71 -4.62 -14.05 3.21
C ARG A 71 -5.46 -14.98 4.07
N ASN A 72 -6.38 -14.39 4.82
CA ASN A 72 -7.33 -15.13 5.64
C ASN A 72 -8.43 -15.76 4.78
N ARG A 73 -9.17 -16.72 5.36
CA ARG A 73 -10.30 -17.40 4.70
C ARG A 73 -11.43 -16.47 4.27
N ASP A 74 -11.63 -15.36 4.99
CA ASP A 74 -12.58 -14.30 4.63
C ASP A 74 -12.11 -13.43 3.45
N GLY A 75 -10.90 -13.70 2.95
CA GLY A 75 -10.27 -13.00 1.84
C GLY A 75 -9.48 -11.75 2.23
N SER A 76 -9.43 -11.39 3.53
CA SER A 76 -8.69 -10.24 4.03
C SER A 76 -7.17 -10.47 4.02
N PHE A 77 -6.40 -9.38 3.94
CA PHE A 77 -4.94 -9.39 3.97
C PHE A 77 -4.44 -8.82 5.31
N PRO A 78 -4.31 -9.65 6.36
CA PRO A 78 -4.10 -9.16 7.73
C PRO A 78 -2.80 -8.39 7.93
N VAL A 79 -1.74 -8.73 7.18
CA VAL A 79 -0.44 -8.06 7.30
C VAL A 79 -0.34 -6.81 6.41
N LEU A 80 -1.06 -6.78 5.28
CA LEU A 80 -1.12 -5.59 4.40
C LEU A 80 -2.04 -4.49 4.94
N ALA A 81 -3.11 -4.89 5.66
CA ALA A 81 -4.14 -3.97 6.14
C ALA A 81 -3.58 -2.80 6.97
N PRO A 82 -2.71 -2.99 7.99
CA PRO A 82 -2.20 -1.88 8.79
C PRO A 82 -1.43 -0.84 7.98
N MET A 83 -0.65 -1.27 6.98
CA MET A 83 0.08 -0.33 6.11
C MET A 83 -0.87 0.46 5.20
N SER A 84 -1.94 -0.19 4.73
CA SER A 84 -3.02 0.48 3.99
C SER A 84 -3.77 1.51 4.85
N GLU A 85 -4.02 1.20 6.13
CA GLU A 85 -4.64 2.14 7.07
C GLU A 85 -3.76 3.37 7.29
N VAL A 86 -2.46 3.16 7.53
CA VAL A 86 -1.47 4.24 7.70
C VAL A 86 -1.40 5.10 6.43
N ALA A 87 -1.28 4.48 5.26
CA ALA A 87 -1.19 5.18 3.98
C ALA A 87 -2.43 6.04 3.71
N GLY A 88 -3.64 5.52 3.94
CA GLY A 88 -4.88 6.27 3.77
C GLY A 88 -4.97 7.51 4.67
N ARG A 89 -4.62 7.37 5.95
CA ARG A 89 -4.62 8.52 6.88
C ARG A 89 -3.56 9.55 6.51
N LEU A 90 -2.37 9.07 6.17
CA LEU A 90 -1.24 9.92 5.83
C LEU A 90 -1.45 10.66 4.50
N ALA A 91 -2.17 10.07 3.54
CA ALA A 91 -2.50 10.71 2.27
C ALA A 91 -3.24 12.04 2.46
N VAL A 92 -4.20 12.09 3.39
CA VAL A 92 -4.88 13.36 3.71
C VAL A 92 -3.96 14.33 4.43
N GLN A 93 -3.16 13.86 5.40
CA GLN A 93 -2.23 14.74 6.12
C GLN A 93 -1.23 15.42 5.17
N ILE A 94 -0.68 14.65 4.23
CA ILE A 94 0.23 15.16 3.20
C ILE A 94 -0.54 16.08 2.25
N GLY A 95 -1.71 15.68 1.77
CA GLY A 95 -2.53 16.49 0.87
C GLY A 95 -2.88 17.86 1.46
N VAL A 96 -3.26 17.90 2.74
CA VAL A 96 -3.55 19.16 3.46
C VAL A 96 -2.31 20.05 3.56
N ALA A 97 -1.13 19.46 3.80
CA ALA A 97 0.10 20.24 3.82
C ALA A 97 0.43 20.81 2.42
N LEU A 98 0.28 20.00 1.37
CA LEU A 98 0.54 20.41 -0.01
C LEU A 98 -0.47 21.45 -0.53
N LEU A 99 -1.69 21.48 0.00
CA LEU A 99 -2.68 22.51 -0.31
C LEU A 99 -2.30 23.91 0.20
N GLN A 100 -1.30 24.04 1.09
CA GLN A 100 -0.86 25.33 1.60
C GLN A 100 -0.09 26.14 0.54
N LYS A 101 -0.21 27.46 0.58
CA LYS A 101 0.33 28.33 -0.48
C LYS A 101 1.86 28.37 -0.50
N ASP A 102 2.49 28.32 0.67
CA ASP A 102 3.93 28.21 0.85
C ASP A 102 4.50 26.86 0.37
N ARG A 103 3.64 25.88 0.12
CA ARG A 103 3.95 24.58 -0.49
C ARG A 103 3.57 24.50 -1.98
N GLY A 104 3.12 25.61 -2.57
CA GLY A 104 2.74 25.70 -3.98
C GLY A 104 1.27 25.39 -4.28
N GLY A 105 0.50 24.91 -3.31
CA GLY A 105 -0.91 24.59 -3.48
C GLY A 105 -1.82 25.81 -3.56
N LYS A 106 -3.13 25.56 -3.57
CA LYS A 106 -4.18 26.60 -3.64
C LYS A 106 -4.13 27.64 -2.52
N GLY A 107 -3.53 27.32 -1.37
CA GLY A 107 -3.64 28.13 -0.16
C GLY A 107 -4.96 27.89 0.58
N LEU A 108 -5.49 26.68 0.49
CA LEU A 108 -6.81 26.33 1.03
C LEU A 108 -6.66 25.61 2.38
N LEU A 109 -7.47 26.03 3.36
CA LEU A 109 -7.68 25.30 4.60
C LEU A 109 -8.83 24.31 4.43
N LEU A 110 -8.53 23.01 4.49
CA LEU A 110 -9.48 21.96 4.09
C LEU A 110 -10.84 22.02 4.82
N GLY A 111 -10.83 22.31 6.12
CA GLY A 111 -12.05 22.44 6.93
C GLY A 111 -12.79 23.78 6.81
N GLY A 112 -12.20 24.76 6.11
CA GLY A 112 -12.70 26.13 6.10
C GLY A 112 -12.78 26.76 7.51
N VAL A 113 -13.56 27.82 7.61
CA VAL A 113 -13.97 28.50 8.85
C VAL A 113 -15.40 29.03 8.67
N PRO A 114 -16.15 29.38 9.74
CA PRO A 114 -17.49 29.92 9.59
C PRO A 114 -17.56 31.09 8.59
N GLY A 115 -18.42 30.97 7.57
CA GLY A 115 -18.55 31.95 6.49
C GLY A 115 -17.62 31.74 5.29
N VAL A 116 -16.76 30.72 5.31
CA VAL A 116 -15.83 30.37 4.21
C VAL A 116 -16.06 28.91 3.80
N MET A 117 -16.04 28.65 2.50
CA MET A 117 -16.24 27.29 1.96
C MET A 117 -15.19 26.31 2.46
N ARG A 118 -15.60 25.05 2.60
CA ARG A 118 -14.72 23.91 2.87
C ARG A 118 -14.04 23.49 1.58
N GLY A 119 -12.89 22.83 1.70
CA GLY A 119 -12.26 22.18 0.56
C GLY A 119 -12.93 20.86 0.21
N ARG A 120 -12.82 20.47 -1.06
CA ARG A 120 -13.42 19.26 -1.62
C ARG A 120 -12.37 18.17 -1.81
N VAL A 121 -12.66 16.99 -1.26
CA VAL A 121 -11.81 15.79 -1.35
C VAL A 121 -12.55 14.71 -2.11
N THR A 122 -11.95 14.22 -3.20
CA THR A 122 -12.40 13.03 -3.90
C THR A 122 -11.52 11.84 -3.54
N VAL A 123 -12.11 10.75 -3.05
CA VAL A 123 -11.44 9.49 -2.80
C VAL A 123 -11.95 8.44 -3.79
N ILE A 124 -11.06 7.93 -4.64
CA ILE A 124 -11.38 6.90 -5.64
C ILE A 124 -10.94 5.54 -5.09
N GLY A 125 -11.92 4.72 -4.72
CA GLY A 125 -11.74 3.43 -4.06
C GLY A 125 -12.13 3.51 -2.59
N GLY A 126 -13.15 2.76 -2.20
CA GLY A 126 -13.67 2.63 -0.84
C GLY A 126 -12.99 1.55 -0.02
N GLY A 127 -11.82 1.03 -0.42
CA GLY A 127 -11.07 0.00 0.31
C GLY A 127 -10.52 0.45 1.67
N ILE A 128 -9.52 -0.27 2.21
CA ILE A 128 -8.91 0.08 3.50
C ILE A 128 -8.24 1.46 3.46
N VAL A 129 -7.46 1.73 2.40
CA VAL A 129 -6.84 3.05 2.16
C VAL A 129 -7.92 4.13 2.09
N GLY A 130 -8.92 3.91 1.23
CA GLY A 130 -10.00 4.87 0.99
C GLY A 130 -10.75 5.25 2.25
N VAL A 131 -11.23 4.27 3.03
CA VAL A 131 -11.97 4.57 4.27
C VAL A 131 -11.12 5.32 5.28
N ASN A 132 -9.83 5.02 5.38
CA ASN A 132 -8.95 5.75 6.28
C ASN A 132 -8.68 7.18 5.81
N ALA A 133 -8.57 7.41 4.49
CA ALA A 133 -8.52 8.76 3.93
C ALA A 133 -9.81 9.53 4.22
N VAL A 134 -10.96 8.93 3.92
CA VAL A 134 -12.29 9.51 4.18
C VAL A 134 -12.45 9.88 5.66
N ARG A 135 -12.08 9.00 6.60
CA ARG A 135 -12.14 9.29 8.04
C ARG A 135 -11.36 10.55 8.41
N VAL A 136 -10.15 10.72 7.89
CA VAL A 136 -9.30 11.88 8.22
C VAL A 136 -9.81 13.15 7.52
N ALA A 137 -10.15 13.07 6.24
CA ALA A 137 -10.68 14.22 5.48
C ALA A 137 -11.98 14.75 6.09
N HIS A 138 -12.91 13.83 6.40
CA HIS A 138 -14.17 14.16 7.04
C HIS A 138 -13.97 14.75 8.45
N ALA A 139 -13.08 14.17 9.26
CA ALA A 139 -12.77 14.71 10.59
C ALA A 139 -12.12 16.11 10.56
N LEU A 140 -11.45 16.46 9.45
CA LEU A 140 -10.94 17.82 9.21
C LEU A 140 -12.03 18.79 8.74
N GLY A 141 -13.26 18.33 8.53
CA GLY A 141 -14.40 19.13 8.10
C GLY A 141 -14.48 19.34 6.59
N ALA A 142 -13.78 18.54 5.79
CA ALA A 142 -13.85 18.62 4.33
C ALA A 142 -15.22 18.19 3.78
N GLU A 143 -15.54 18.64 2.57
CA GLU A 143 -16.56 17.98 1.74
C GLU A 143 -15.93 16.77 1.06
N VAL A 144 -16.52 15.58 1.24
CA VAL A 144 -15.89 14.33 0.79
C VAL A 144 -16.80 13.56 -0.15
N ASP A 145 -16.29 13.33 -1.36
CA ASP A 145 -16.87 12.43 -2.36
C ASP A 145 -16.09 11.11 -2.35
N VAL A 146 -16.79 9.98 -2.23
CA VAL A 146 -16.18 8.64 -2.23
C VAL A 146 -16.76 7.83 -3.38
N LEU A 147 -15.89 7.33 -4.26
CA LEU A 147 -16.27 6.59 -5.44
C LEU A 147 -15.83 5.12 -5.33
N ASP A 148 -16.75 4.19 -5.58
CA ASP A 148 -16.46 2.76 -5.65
C ASP A 148 -17.42 2.07 -6.64
N ILE A 149 -17.04 0.90 -7.14
CA ILE A 149 -17.90 0.04 -7.95
C ILE A 149 -18.74 -0.91 -7.09
N ASP A 150 -18.33 -1.21 -5.85
CA ASP A 150 -19.10 -2.06 -4.93
C ASP A 150 -20.14 -1.22 -4.17
N LEU A 151 -21.40 -1.36 -4.59
CA LEU A 151 -22.53 -0.68 -3.94
C LEU A 151 -22.66 -1.04 -2.46
N ARG A 152 -22.31 -2.27 -2.04
CA ARG A 152 -22.37 -2.64 -0.62
C ARG A 152 -21.34 -1.85 0.18
N ARG A 153 -20.18 -1.56 -0.42
CA ARG A 153 -19.15 -0.75 0.21
C ARG A 153 -19.57 0.70 0.34
N LEU A 154 -20.23 1.25 -0.69
CA LEU A 154 -20.81 2.58 -0.66
C LEU A 154 -21.93 2.68 0.40
N THR A 155 -22.85 1.71 0.47
CA THR A 155 -23.88 1.65 1.51
C THR A 155 -23.26 1.61 2.91
N TYR A 156 -22.26 0.74 3.13
CA TYR A 156 -21.55 0.69 4.40
C TYR A 156 -20.94 2.05 4.78
N LEU A 157 -20.33 2.75 3.83
CA LEU A 157 -19.75 4.07 4.08
C LEU A 157 -20.81 5.13 4.36
N TYR A 158 -21.90 5.11 3.61
CA TYR A 158 -23.04 6.00 3.83
C TYR A 158 -23.58 5.84 5.26
N ASP A 159 -23.75 4.59 5.72
CA ASP A 159 -24.33 4.29 7.04
C ASP A 159 -23.41 4.70 8.19
N ILE A 160 -22.10 4.36 8.14
CA ILE A 160 -21.17 4.66 9.25
C ILE A 160 -20.81 6.14 9.37
N PHE A 161 -21.02 6.91 8.30
CA PHE A 161 -20.86 8.37 8.30
C PHE A 161 -22.22 9.10 8.29
N HIS A 162 -23.31 8.39 8.59
CA HIS A 162 -24.64 8.96 8.78
C HIS A 162 -25.12 9.86 7.62
N GLY A 163 -24.74 9.53 6.38
CA GLY A 163 -25.09 10.30 5.19
C GLY A 163 -24.34 11.62 5.02
N GLU A 164 -23.30 11.89 5.82
CA GLU A 164 -22.49 13.12 5.74
C GLU A 164 -21.46 13.11 4.59
N LEU A 165 -21.34 12.00 3.87
CA LEU A 165 -20.47 11.84 2.70
C LEU A 165 -21.31 11.67 1.43
N ASN A 166 -20.78 12.14 0.30
CA ASN A 166 -21.33 11.77 -1.01
C ASN A 166 -20.73 10.44 -1.45
N THR A 167 -21.49 9.35 -1.34
CA THR A 167 -21.10 8.04 -1.87
C THR A 167 -21.62 7.86 -3.29
N LEU A 168 -20.71 7.77 -4.26
CA LEU A 168 -21.05 7.74 -5.69
C LEU A 168 -20.57 6.45 -6.34
N PHE A 169 -21.38 5.89 -7.24
CA PHE A 169 -20.92 4.78 -8.08
C PHE A 169 -19.81 5.25 -9.04
N ALA A 170 -18.70 4.52 -9.10
CA ALA A 170 -17.54 4.84 -9.92
C ALA A 170 -17.79 4.55 -11.42
N ASN A 171 -18.49 5.48 -12.09
CA ASN A 171 -18.59 5.53 -13.55
C ASN A 171 -17.80 6.74 -14.10
N PRO A 172 -17.49 6.77 -15.42
CA PRO A 172 -16.67 7.84 -16.00
C PRO A 172 -17.19 9.26 -15.73
N ALA A 173 -18.51 9.47 -15.79
CA ALA A 173 -19.11 10.79 -15.57
C ALA A 173 -18.98 11.25 -14.10
N ASN A 174 -19.20 10.36 -13.14
CA ASN A 174 -19.04 10.66 -11.73
C ASN A 174 -17.57 10.91 -11.38
N ILE A 175 -16.64 10.12 -11.92
CA ILE A 175 -15.20 10.32 -11.72
C ILE A 175 -14.79 11.69 -12.26
N GLU A 176 -15.14 12.00 -13.51
CA GLU A 176 -14.80 13.28 -14.13
C GLU A 176 -15.31 14.48 -13.33
N ARG A 177 -16.58 14.47 -12.94
CA ARG A 177 -17.18 15.56 -12.16
C ARG A 177 -16.50 15.74 -10.80
N SER A 178 -16.25 14.64 -10.09
CA SER A 178 -15.70 14.70 -8.74
C SER A 178 -14.24 15.15 -8.78
N VAL A 179 -13.44 14.62 -9.70
CA VAL A 179 -12.03 14.99 -9.87
C VAL A 179 -11.86 16.45 -10.27
N THR A 180 -12.56 16.92 -11.30
CA THR A 180 -12.36 18.28 -11.83
C THR A 180 -12.74 19.38 -10.84
N THR A 181 -13.66 19.09 -9.91
CA THR A 181 -14.10 20.03 -8.88
C THR A 181 -13.38 19.86 -7.54
N SER A 182 -12.39 18.96 -7.44
CA SER A 182 -11.69 18.68 -6.20
C SER A 182 -10.46 19.56 -5.98
N ASP A 183 -10.24 19.92 -4.72
CA ASP A 183 -8.97 20.49 -4.26
C ASP A 183 -7.95 19.38 -4.01
N LEU A 184 -8.42 18.23 -3.55
CA LEU A 184 -7.61 17.07 -3.21
C LEU A 184 -8.22 15.79 -3.79
N VAL A 185 -7.45 15.05 -4.58
CA VAL A 185 -7.84 13.73 -5.09
C VAL A 185 -6.92 12.67 -4.50
N ILE A 186 -7.51 11.59 -3.99
CA ILE A 186 -6.79 10.43 -3.43
C ILE A 186 -7.16 9.20 -4.24
N GLY A 187 -6.19 8.70 -5.01
CA GLY A 187 -6.23 7.39 -5.65
C GLY A 187 -6.01 6.28 -4.63
N ALA A 188 -7.04 5.48 -4.37
CA ALA A 188 -7.05 4.43 -3.36
C ALA A 188 -7.55 3.09 -3.94
N VAL A 189 -7.34 2.87 -5.24
CA VAL A 189 -7.78 1.66 -5.96
C VAL A 189 -6.70 0.58 -5.86
N TYR A 190 -7.10 -0.59 -5.37
CA TYR A 190 -6.23 -1.76 -5.31
C TYR A 190 -6.91 -2.95 -5.99
N LEU A 191 -6.22 -3.53 -6.96
CA LEU A 191 -6.61 -4.80 -7.57
C LEU A 191 -5.53 -5.83 -7.24
N ALA A 192 -5.85 -6.81 -6.40
CA ALA A 192 -4.89 -7.82 -5.98
C ALA A 192 -4.22 -8.51 -7.18
N GLY A 193 -2.89 -8.45 -7.22
CA GLY A 193 -2.05 -9.08 -8.25
C GLY A 193 -2.13 -8.45 -9.65
N ARG A 194 -2.75 -7.28 -9.82
CA ARG A 194 -2.89 -6.62 -11.13
C ARG A 194 -2.53 -5.14 -11.05
N ARG A 195 -2.09 -4.58 -12.18
CA ARG A 195 -1.88 -3.13 -12.33
C ARG A 195 -3.19 -2.38 -12.06
N ALA A 196 -3.11 -1.25 -11.36
CA ALA A 196 -4.27 -0.38 -11.18
C ALA A 196 -4.76 0.14 -12.56
N PRO A 197 -6.08 0.20 -12.80
CA PRO A 197 -6.61 0.78 -14.03
C PRO A 197 -6.45 2.30 -13.99
N THR A 198 -6.14 2.91 -15.13
CA THR A 198 -6.19 4.36 -15.27
C THR A 198 -7.64 4.82 -15.24
N LEU A 199 -8.02 5.54 -14.18
CA LEU A 199 -9.36 6.07 -13.95
C LEU A 199 -9.44 7.58 -14.15
N VAL A 200 -8.35 8.29 -13.86
CA VAL A 200 -8.23 9.74 -14.04
C VAL A 200 -7.32 10.00 -15.24
N GLY A 201 -7.93 10.39 -16.36
CA GLY A 201 -7.17 10.74 -17.57
C GLY A 201 -6.55 12.13 -17.49
N GLU A 202 -5.53 12.40 -18.30
CA GLU A 202 -4.82 13.69 -18.35
C GLU A 202 -5.78 14.86 -18.63
N ARG A 203 -6.81 14.65 -19.44
CA ARG A 203 -7.85 15.65 -19.71
C ARG A 203 -8.57 16.10 -18.43
N MET A 204 -8.82 15.18 -17.50
CA MET A 204 -9.46 15.51 -16.21
C MET A 204 -8.49 16.30 -15.34
N VAL A 205 -7.21 15.91 -15.29
CA VAL A 205 -6.16 16.62 -14.54
C VAL A 205 -6.01 18.06 -15.04
N ARG A 206 -5.96 18.26 -16.36
CA ARG A 206 -5.90 19.59 -16.99
C ARG A 206 -7.11 20.48 -16.68
N ALA A 207 -8.26 19.87 -16.40
CA ALA A 207 -9.49 20.58 -16.08
C ALA A 207 -9.65 20.86 -14.57
N MET A 208 -8.72 20.41 -13.73
CA MET A 208 -8.66 20.82 -12.33
C MET A 208 -8.13 22.25 -12.22
N ASP A 209 -8.50 22.94 -11.15
CA ASP A 209 -7.93 24.25 -10.86
C ASP A 209 -6.43 24.16 -10.51
N ALA A 210 -5.69 25.20 -10.86
CA ALA A 210 -4.29 25.36 -10.48
C ALA A 210 -4.09 25.29 -8.96
N GLY A 211 -3.06 24.55 -8.53
CA GLY A 211 -2.71 24.32 -7.14
C GLY A 211 -3.50 23.19 -6.46
N SER A 212 -4.43 22.52 -7.16
CA SER A 212 -5.02 21.28 -6.67
C SER A 212 -3.95 20.21 -6.47
N VAL A 213 -4.25 19.21 -5.64
CA VAL A 213 -3.32 18.13 -5.29
C VAL A 213 -3.93 16.78 -5.65
N ILE A 214 -3.13 15.93 -6.28
CA ILE A 214 -3.42 14.51 -6.50
C ILE A 214 -2.40 13.69 -5.72
N LEU A 215 -2.87 12.79 -4.86
CA LEU A 215 -2.07 11.73 -4.26
C LEU A 215 -2.56 10.39 -4.76
N ASP A 216 -1.66 9.56 -5.26
CA ASP A 216 -2.01 8.22 -5.72
C ASP A 216 -1.32 7.18 -4.84
N VAL A 217 -2.08 6.57 -3.94
CA VAL A 217 -1.58 5.49 -3.07
C VAL A 217 -1.42 4.19 -3.88
N ALA A 218 -2.07 4.07 -5.04
CA ALA A 218 -1.93 2.94 -5.95
C ALA A 218 -0.71 3.05 -6.87
N VAL A 219 0.11 4.10 -6.73
CA VAL A 219 1.33 4.33 -7.52
C VAL A 219 2.32 3.16 -7.45
N ASP A 220 2.32 2.40 -6.35
CA ASP A 220 3.09 1.15 -6.15
C ASP A 220 2.79 0.09 -7.21
N GLN A 221 1.60 0.15 -7.81
CA GLN A 221 1.12 -0.78 -8.84
C GLN A 221 0.84 -0.04 -10.15
N GLY A 222 1.52 1.09 -10.38
CA GLY A 222 1.44 1.88 -11.60
C GLY A 222 0.42 3.02 -11.58
N GLY A 223 -0.34 3.20 -10.50
CA GLY A 223 -1.26 4.33 -10.31
C GLY A 223 -2.59 4.21 -11.05
N CYS A 224 -3.62 4.91 -10.56
CA CYS A 224 -4.91 5.08 -11.22
C CYS A 224 -5.07 6.44 -11.92
N VAL A 225 -4.04 7.28 -11.92
CA VAL A 225 -4.01 8.59 -12.59
C VAL A 225 -3.01 8.56 -13.75
N GLU A 226 -3.41 8.99 -14.95
CA GLU A 226 -2.58 8.87 -16.17
C GLU A 226 -1.24 9.63 -16.07
N THR A 227 -1.25 10.78 -15.41
CA THR A 227 -0.10 11.67 -15.24
C THR A 227 0.76 11.33 -14.01
N ILE A 228 0.42 10.28 -13.25
CA ILE A 228 1.18 9.89 -12.05
C ILE A 228 2.37 9.00 -12.39
N HIS A 229 3.50 9.21 -11.72
CA HIS A 229 4.62 8.28 -11.66
C HIS A 229 5.22 8.24 -10.26
N PRO A 230 5.93 7.14 -9.90
CA PRO A 230 6.61 7.02 -8.63
C PRO A 230 7.56 8.20 -8.34
N THR A 231 7.56 8.65 -7.09
CA THR A 231 8.46 9.66 -6.52
C THR A 231 9.08 9.14 -5.22
N THR A 232 9.92 9.93 -4.56
CA THR A 232 10.63 9.50 -3.33
C THR A 232 10.34 10.43 -2.16
N HIS A 233 10.62 10.02 -0.93
CA HIS A 233 10.50 10.94 0.22
C HIS A 233 11.40 12.18 0.11
N ALA A 234 12.52 12.10 -0.63
CA ALA A 234 13.44 13.23 -0.82
C ALA A 234 12.96 14.21 -1.88
N ASP A 235 12.26 13.70 -2.91
CA ASP A 235 11.64 14.50 -3.97
C ASP A 235 10.22 13.96 -4.21
N PRO A 236 9.26 14.38 -3.37
CA PRO A 236 7.96 13.69 -3.23
C PRO A 236 6.90 14.18 -4.21
N THR A 237 7.14 15.30 -4.90
CA THR A 237 6.11 15.94 -5.72
C THR A 237 6.65 16.53 -7.00
N TYR A 238 5.78 16.62 -8.01
CA TYR A 238 6.01 17.37 -9.23
C TYR A 238 4.68 18.00 -9.69
N ILE A 239 4.74 18.85 -10.71
CA ILE A 239 3.56 19.59 -11.20
C ILE A 239 3.27 19.18 -12.65
N VAL A 240 2.00 18.90 -12.94
CA VAL A 240 1.48 18.67 -14.29
C VAL A 240 0.18 19.44 -14.44
N HIS A 241 0.07 20.29 -15.48
CA HIS A 241 -1.08 21.19 -15.69
C HIS A 241 -1.46 22.00 -14.45
N ASP A 242 -0.45 22.56 -13.77
CA ASP A 242 -0.61 23.31 -12.51
C ASP A 242 -1.19 22.51 -11.33
N VAL A 243 -1.31 21.18 -11.46
CA VAL A 243 -1.74 20.27 -10.39
C VAL A 243 -0.54 19.57 -9.77
N ILE A 244 -0.44 19.62 -8.45
CA ILE A 244 0.62 18.97 -7.68
C ILE A 244 0.33 17.47 -7.61
N HIS A 245 1.30 16.65 -8.02
CA HIS A 245 1.24 15.20 -7.96
C HIS A 245 2.16 14.71 -6.85
N TYR A 246 1.67 13.80 -6.01
CA TYR A 246 2.44 13.08 -5.01
C TYR A 246 2.31 11.57 -5.25
N GLY A 247 3.44 10.91 -5.51
CA GLY A 247 3.49 9.50 -5.93
C GLY A 247 4.48 8.67 -5.13
N VAL A 248 4.68 8.96 -3.84
CA VAL A 248 5.68 8.25 -3.03
C VAL A 248 5.20 6.84 -2.69
N THR A 249 6.01 5.84 -3.03
CA THR A 249 5.63 4.42 -2.99
C THR A 249 5.72 3.72 -1.62
N ASN A 250 6.21 4.42 -0.61
CA ASN A 250 6.32 3.88 0.75
C ASN A 250 5.90 4.94 1.76
N MET A 251 4.67 5.43 1.63
CA MET A 251 4.14 6.48 2.50
C MET A 251 4.29 6.14 4.00
N PRO A 252 3.98 4.92 4.48
CA PRO A 252 4.16 4.57 5.89
C PRO A 252 5.59 4.75 6.42
N GLY A 253 6.60 4.74 5.54
CA GLY A 253 7.99 5.03 5.89
C GLY A 253 8.23 6.42 6.48
N ALA A 254 7.34 7.39 6.25
CA ALA A 254 7.44 8.72 6.86
C ALA A 254 7.02 8.76 8.34
N VAL A 255 6.32 7.72 8.82
CA VAL A 255 5.81 7.64 10.20
C VAL A 255 6.26 6.34 10.90
N PRO A 256 7.58 6.05 10.95
CA PRO A 256 8.10 4.74 11.32
C PRO A 256 7.71 4.32 12.74
N ARG A 257 7.58 5.28 13.67
CA ARG A 257 7.12 4.97 15.04
C ARG A 257 5.75 4.30 15.02
N THR A 258 4.81 4.81 14.22
CA THR A 258 3.46 4.25 14.11
C THR A 258 3.47 3.00 13.22
N ALA A 259 4.10 3.09 12.06
CA ALA A 259 4.11 2.02 11.06
C ALA A 259 4.79 0.74 11.57
N THR A 260 5.92 0.85 12.28
CA THR A 260 6.60 -0.31 12.85
C THR A 260 5.68 -1.05 13.82
N PHE A 261 5.06 -0.37 14.79
CA PHE A 261 4.17 -1.06 15.73
C PHE A 261 2.94 -1.65 15.05
N ALA A 262 2.34 -0.92 14.10
CA ALA A 262 1.18 -1.40 13.36
C ALA A 262 1.51 -2.68 12.56
N LEU A 263 2.65 -2.71 11.87
CA LEU A 263 3.12 -3.88 11.14
C LEU A 263 3.46 -5.03 12.08
N THR A 264 4.30 -4.79 13.09
CA THR A 264 4.78 -5.86 13.98
C THR A 264 3.67 -6.50 14.79
N ASN A 265 2.62 -5.77 15.16
CA ASN A 265 1.46 -6.36 15.85
C ASN A 265 0.76 -7.45 15.03
N THR A 266 0.85 -7.37 13.70
CA THR A 266 0.25 -8.36 12.79
C THR A 266 1.25 -9.41 12.30
N THR A 267 2.54 -9.10 12.23
CA THR A 267 3.56 -10.07 11.80
C THR A 267 4.10 -10.93 12.93
N LEU A 268 4.13 -10.42 14.17
CA LEU A 268 4.71 -11.12 15.31
C LEU A 268 4.13 -12.53 15.53
N PRO A 269 2.81 -12.77 15.46
CA PRO A 269 2.26 -14.12 15.61
C PRO A 269 2.79 -15.13 14.58
N TYR A 270 3.06 -14.67 13.35
CA TYR A 270 3.65 -15.51 12.30
C TYR A 270 5.14 -15.74 12.55
N VAL A 271 5.88 -14.71 12.98
CA VAL A 271 7.30 -14.84 13.35
C VAL A 271 7.48 -15.83 14.49
N GLU A 272 6.68 -15.72 15.55
CA GLU A 272 6.73 -16.63 16.70
C GLU A 272 6.39 -18.07 16.30
N LYS A 273 5.39 -18.25 15.42
CA LYS A 273 5.01 -19.56 14.89
C LYS A 273 6.12 -20.21 14.07
N ILE A 274 6.73 -19.46 13.14
CA ILE A 274 7.85 -19.96 12.33
C ILE A 274 9.04 -20.29 13.23
N ALA A 275 9.37 -19.42 14.19
CA ALA A 275 10.49 -19.63 15.11
C ALA A 275 10.29 -20.85 16.03
N ALA A 276 9.05 -21.13 16.45
CA ALA A 276 8.74 -22.23 17.35
C ALA A 276 8.64 -23.60 16.64
N LEU A 277 8.10 -23.65 15.42
CA LEU A 277 7.78 -24.89 14.72
C LEU A 277 8.74 -25.23 13.58
N GLY A 278 9.49 -24.25 13.08
CA GLY A 278 10.08 -24.31 11.74
C GLY A 278 9.06 -23.94 10.67
N VAL A 279 9.53 -23.50 9.50
CA VAL A 279 8.67 -22.93 8.46
C VAL A 279 7.74 -23.95 7.82
N GLU A 280 8.20 -25.18 7.60
CA GLU A 280 7.41 -26.26 7.01
C GLU A 280 6.18 -26.57 7.86
N ALA A 281 6.38 -26.81 9.16
CA ALA A 281 5.29 -27.10 10.10
C ALA A 281 4.40 -25.88 10.33
N ALA A 282 4.96 -24.67 10.38
CA ALA A 282 4.19 -23.43 10.52
C ALA A 282 3.23 -23.20 9.34
N VAL A 283 3.72 -23.41 8.11
CA VAL A 283 2.93 -23.29 6.87
C VAL A 283 1.88 -24.39 6.78
N ALA A 284 2.21 -25.63 7.12
CA ALA A 284 1.23 -26.73 7.14
C ALA A 284 0.10 -26.51 8.17
N ALA A 285 0.41 -25.87 9.30
CA ALA A 285 -0.54 -25.61 10.37
C ALA A 285 -1.38 -24.33 10.19
N ASP A 286 -1.03 -23.45 9.26
CA ASP A 286 -1.68 -22.15 9.07
C ASP A 286 -1.90 -21.85 7.58
N GLU A 287 -3.14 -22.05 7.14
CA GLU A 287 -3.54 -21.78 5.75
C GLU A 287 -3.28 -20.34 5.32
N SER A 288 -3.40 -19.35 6.22
CA SER A 288 -3.17 -17.95 5.91
C SER A 288 -1.68 -17.69 5.64
N LEU A 289 -0.81 -18.29 6.46
CA LEU A 289 0.64 -18.26 6.24
C LEU A 289 1.05 -19.03 4.97
N ALA A 290 0.37 -20.15 4.66
CA ALA A 290 0.60 -20.90 3.44
C ALA A 290 0.33 -20.09 2.16
N GLN A 291 -0.71 -19.25 2.16
CA GLN A 291 -0.93 -18.27 1.07
C GLN A 291 0.20 -17.25 0.94
N GLY A 292 0.93 -17.01 2.03
CA GLY A 292 2.14 -16.18 2.07
C GLY A 292 3.32 -16.75 1.28
N ALA A 293 3.36 -18.05 0.98
CA ALA A 293 4.53 -18.67 0.36
C ALA A 293 4.66 -18.34 -1.13
N ASN A 294 5.67 -17.55 -1.48
CA ASN A 294 5.90 -17.08 -2.84
C ASN A 294 6.99 -17.86 -3.56
N VAL A 295 8.11 -18.09 -2.89
CA VAL A 295 9.20 -18.95 -3.35
C VAL A 295 9.43 -20.05 -2.33
N TRP A 296 9.63 -21.27 -2.80
CA TRP A 296 9.89 -22.43 -1.96
C TRP A 296 10.99 -23.29 -2.60
N ARG A 297 12.22 -23.16 -2.11
CA ARG A 297 13.37 -24.00 -2.47
C ARG A 297 13.56 -24.12 -4.00
N GLY A 298 13.81 -22.99 -4.65
CA GLY A 298 14.02 -22.91 -6.09
C GLY A 298 12.76 -22.99 -6.96
N SER A 299 11.56 -23.09 -6.35
CA SER A 299 10.28 -23.12 -7.08
C SER A 299 9.37 -21.94 -6.74
N VAL A 300 8.58 -21.48 -7.71
CA VAL A 300 7.51 -20.50 -7.46
C VAL A 300 6.29 -21.22 -6.88
N ALA A 301 5.92 -20.87 -5.64
CA ALA A 301 4.83 -21.50 -4.89
C ALA A 301 3.52 -20.69 -4.94
N HIS A 302 3.58 -19.39 -5.24
CA HIS A 302 2.37 -18.56 -5.31
C HIS A 302 1.83 -18.49 -6.74
N PRO A 303 0.56 -18.87 -7.00
CA PRO A 303 0.00 -18.95 -8.35
C PRO A 303 -0.04 -17.59 -9.05
N GLY A 304 -0.33 -16.50 -8.33
CA GLY A 304 -0.37 -15.16 -8.92
C GLY A 304 1.00 -14.65 -9.37
N VAL A 305 2.09 -15.10 -8.75
CA VAL A 305 3.46 -14.75 -9.19
C VAL A 305 3.82 -15.54 -10.45
N ALA A 306 3.49 -16.84 -10.45
CA ALA A 306 3.69 -17.72 -11.60
C ALA A 306 2.97 -17.21 -12.85
N GLU A 307 1.69 -16.84 -12.72
CA GLU A 307 0.88 -16.27 -13.80
C GLU A 307 1.45 -14.93 -14.30
N SER A 308 1.74 -14.00 -13.38
CA SER A 308 2.19 -12.64 -13.76
C SER A 308 3.54 -12.63 -14.47
N LEU A 309 4.43 -13.58 -14.15
CA LEU A 309 5.79 -13.63 -14.68
C LEU A 309 6.00 -14.70 -15.75
N ASP A 310 4.95 -15.46 -16.11
CA ASP A 310 5.02 -16.60 -17.02
C ASP A 310 6.10 -17.62 -16.56
N LEU A 311 5.95 -18.10 -15.33
CA LEU A 311 6.83 -19.08 -14.68
C LEU A 311 6.06 -20.33 -14.23
N PRO A 312 6.70 -21.51 -14.15
CA PRO A 312 6.04 -22.72 -13.64
C PRO A 312 5.63 -22.58 -12.17
N HIS A 313 4.36 -22.93 -11.88
CA HIS A 313 3.85 -23.01 -10.52
C HIS A 313 4.06 -24.41 -9.94
N THR A 314 4.69 -24.49 -8.77
CA THR A 314 4.85 -25.73 -8.00
C THR A 314 4.11 -25.59 -6.67
N PRO A 315 3.03 -26.36 -6.43
CA PRO A 315 2.32 -26.32 -5.16
C PRO A 315 3.23 -26.65 -3.98
N LEU A 316 2.91 -26.09 -2.81
CA LEU A 316 3.61 -26.45 -1.57
C LEU A 316 3.51 -27.95 -1.30
N PRO A 317 4.57 -28.56 -0.72
CA PRO A 317 4.52 -29.94 -0.27
C PRO A 317 3.42 -30.11 0.78
N LYS A 318 2.70 -31.24 0.70
CA LYS A 318 1.66 -31.62 1.65
C LYS A 318 2.23 -32.10 2.97
#